data_AF-A0A699W8B3-F1
#
_entry.id   AF-A0A699W8B3-F1
#
_cell.length_a   1.000
_cell.length_b   1.000
_cell.length_c   1.000
_cell.angle_alpha   90.00
_cell.angle_beta   90.00
_cell.angle_gamma   90.00
#
_symmetry.space_group_name_H-M   'P 1'
#
loop_
_entity.id
_entity.type
_entity.pdbx_description
1 polymer ?
#
loop_
_entity_poly.entity_id
_entity_poly.type
_entity_poly.pdbx_seq_one_letter_code
_entity_poly.pdbx_strand_id
1 'polypeptide(L)'
;TTRPDGTTDVVLTISEGPVAHINSIAVKGNQKVPTADVLALIPLHQGELFSRAKLIQSQRALAESGFFDPTKIGINPQPDPAKGLVNIEYTVIEK
;
A
#
# COMPACT_ATOMS: atom_id res chain seq x y z
N THR A 1 11.85 -25.89 29.17
CA THR A 1 12.07 -25.83 27.70
C THR A 1 10.93 -25.01 27.12
N THR A 2 11.18 -23.75 26.76
CA THR A 2 10.15 -22.87 26.20
C THR A 2 10.66 -22.38 24.86
N ARG A 3 10.01 -22.80 23.77
CA ARG A 3 10.16 -22.21 22.44
C ARG A 3 9.42 -20.87 22.43
N PRO A 4 10.03 -19.76 22.00
CA PRO A 4 9.27 -18.57 21.63
C PRO A 4 8.78 -18.78 20.19
N ASP A 5 7.51 -19.13 20.02
CA ASP A 5 6.85 -19.09 18.72
C ASP A 5 6.45 -17.64 18.44
N GLY A 6 7.18 -17.00 17.53
CA GLY A 6 6.98 -15.61 17.14
C GLY A 6 5.72 -15.48 16.29
N THR A 7 4.55 -15.43 16.94
CA THR A 7 3.32 -14.95 16.29
C THR A 7 3.42 -13.44 16.17
N THR A 8 3.85 -12.95 15.01
CA THR A 8 3.77 -11.52 14.66
C THR A 8 2.30 -11.15 14.51
N ASP A 9 1.74 -10.60 15.57
CA ASP A 9 0.38 -10.06 15.63
C ASP A 9 0.34 -8.74 14.86
N VAL A 10 -0.28 -8.74 13.68
CA VAL A 10 -0.54 -7.52 12.91
C VAL A 10 -1.92 -7.01 13.30
N VAL A 11 -2.02 -6.29 14.43
CA VAL A 11 -3.23 -5.56 14.82
C VAL A 11 -3.42 -4.40 13.86
N LEU A 12 -4.21 -4.65 12.81
CA LEU A 12 -4.57 -3.62 11.86
C LEU A 12 -5.89 -2.97 12.31
N THR A 13 -5.84 -2.05 13.28
CA THR A 13 -6.99 -1.22 13.64
C THR A 13 -7.35 -0.34 12.45
N ILE A 14 -8.46 -0.63 11.80
CA ILE A 14 -8.95 0.18 10.69
C ILE A 14 -10.03 1.12 11.20
N SER A 15 -9.74 2.41 11.25
CA SER A 15 -10.74 3.47 11.37
C SER A 15 -10.98 4.03 9.96
N GLU A 16 -12.04 3.60 9.29
CA GLU A 16 -12.33 3.98 7.90
C GLU A 16 -12.94 5.38 7.88
N GLY A 17 -12.17 6.34 7.35
CA GLY A 17 -12.67 7.66 6.98
C GLY A 17 -13.71 7.57 5.85
N PRO A 18 -14.24 8.72 5.40
CA PRO A 18 -15.26 8.77 4.36
C PRO A 18 -14.81 8.09 3.05
N VAL A 19 -15.76 7.47 2.35
CA VAL A 19 -15.55 6.89 1.01
C VAL A 19 -15.00 7.98 0.06
N ALA A 20 -13.82 7.75 -0.50
CA ALA A 20 -13.14 8.68 -1.40
C ALA A 20 -12.71 7.96 -2.68
N HIS A 21 -12.60 8.69 -3.78
CA HIS A 21 -12.09 8.13 -5.04
C HIS A 21 -10.58 8.33 -5.14
N ILE A 22 -9.88 7.32 -5.65
CA ILE A 22 -8.44 7.37 -5.85
C ILE A 22 -8.16 8.37 -6.97
N ASN A 23 -7.49 9.47 -6.65
CA ASN A 23 -7.15 10.48 -7.64
C ASN A 23 -5.82 10.15 -8.33
N SER A 24 -4.79 9.80 -7.56
CA SER A 24 -3.51 9.39 -8.11
C SER A 24 -2.75 8.49 -7.15
N ILE A 25 -1.88 7.68 -7.73
CA ILE A 25 -1.03 6.73 -7.02
C ILE A 25 0.41 7.14 -7.28
N ALA A 26 1.10 7.57 -6.23
CA ALA A 26 2.52 7.88 -6.27
C ALA A 26 3.31 6.74 -5.64
N VAL A 27 4.48 6.43 -6.20
CA VAL A 27 5.42 5.48 -5.63
C VAL A 27 6.74 6.20 -5.40
N LYS A 28 7.33 6.00 -4.23
CA LYS A 28 8.55 6.62 -3.72
C LYS A 28 9.53 5.51 -3.34
N GLY A 29 10.80 5.71 -3.70
CA GLY A 29 11.87 4.75 -3.37
C GLY A 29 11.98 3.57 -4.34
N ASN A 30 11.23 3.58 -5.43
CA ASN A 30 11.44 2.70 -6.58
C ASN A 30 12.46 3.36 -7.55
N GLN A 31 13.74 3.04 -7.40
CA GLN A 31 14.79 3.54 -8.32
C GLN A 31 15.10 2.56 -9.45
N LYS A 32 15.11 1.24 -9.18
CA LYS A 32 15.31 0.19 -10.18
C LYS A 32 13.98 -0.24 -10.81
N VAL A 33 12.90 -0.30 -10.04
CA VAL A 33 11.57 -0.73 -10.54
C VAL A 33 10.77 0.48 -11.05
N PRO A 34 10.26 0.46 -12.29
CA PRO A 34 9.40 1.53 -12.80
C PRO A 34 8.09 1.61 -12.04
N THR A 35 7.57 2.83 -11.84
CA THR A 35 6.25 3.02 -11.21
C THR A 35 5.15 2.28 -11.97
N ALA A 36 5.27 2.15 -13.30
CA ALA A 36 4.33 1.40 -14.13
C ALA A 36 4.27 -0.09 -13.76
N ASP A 37 5.41 -0.75 -13.52
CA ASP A 37 5.45 -2.15 -13.07
C ASP A 37 4.81 -2.31 -11.69
N VAL A 38 5.09 -1.39 -10.76
CA VAL A 38 4.48 -1.38 -9.42
C VAL A 38 2.96 -1.23 -9.52
N LEU A 39 2.48 -0.35 -10.40
CA LEU A 39 1.05 -0.15 -10.65
C LEU A 39 0.40 -1.38 -11.31
N ALA A 40 1.14 -2.13 -12.12
CA ALA A 40 0.66 -3.37 -12.74
C ALA A 40 0.56 -4.55 -11.75
N LEU A 41 1.31 -4.50 -10.65
CA LEU A 41 1.31 -5.51 -9.59
C LEU A 41 0.12 -5.39 -8.62
N ILE A 42 -0.48 -4.20 -8.51
CA ILE A 42 -1.49 -3.91 -7.50
C ILE A 42 -2.91 -3.91 -8.10
N PRO A 43 -3.93 -4.41 -7.39
CA PRO A 43 -5.32 -4.39 -7.84
C PRO A 43 -6.00 -3.02 -7.58
N LEU A 44 -5.29 -1.92 -7.83
CA LEU A 44 -5.76 -0.55 -7.60
C LEU A 44 -5.58 0.28 -8.85
N HIS A 45 -6.64 1.01 -9.22
CA HIS A 45 -6.64 1.87 -10.39
C HIS A 45 -7.01 3.30 -10.02
N GLN A 46 -6.40 4.26 -10.73
CA GLN A 46 -6.76 5.67 -10.61
C GLN A 46 -8.20 5.87 -11.11
N GLY A 47 -9.00 6.62 -10.35
CA GLY A 47 -10.42 6.84 -10.58
C GLY A 47 -11.35 5.82 -9.91
N GLU A 48 -10.81 4.76 -9.30
CA GLU A 48 -11.64 3.76 -8.60
C GLU A 48 -11.98 4.18 -7.16
N LEU A 49 -12.99 3.55 -6.58
CA LEU A 49 -13.31 3.69 -5.17
C LEU A 49 -12.16 3.19 -4.29
N PHE A 50 -11.72 4.05 -3.36
CA PHE A 50 -10.74 3.67 -2.37
C PHE A 50 -11.26 2.53 -1.51
N SER A 51 -10.52 1.42 -1.50
CA SER A 51 -10.84 0.26 -0.70
C SER A 51 -9.61 -0.14 0.10
N ARG A 52 -9.72 -0.13 1.43
CA ARG A 52 -8.59 -0.53 2.28
C ARG A 52 -8.23 -2.01 2.13
N ALA A 53 -9.20 -2.86 1.82
CA ALA A 53 -8.95 -4.25 1.47
C ALA A 53 -8.00 -4.37 0.26
N LYS A 54 -8.19 -3.53 -0.77
CA LYS A 54 -7.31 -3.47 -1.94
C LYS A 54 -5.92 -2.92 -1.58
N LEU A 55 -5.82 -1.92 -0.70
CA LEU A 55 -4.53 -1.44 -0.19
C LEU A 55 -3.71 -2.56 0.48
N ILE A 56 -4.34 -3.34 1.36
CA ILE A 56 -3.66 -4.44 2.06
C ILE A 56 -3.23 -5.52 1.07
N GLN A 57 -4.09 -5.86 0.10
CA GLN A 57 -3.71 -6.80 -0.97
C GLN A 57 -2.55 -6.29 -1.81
N SER A 58 -2.55 -4.99 -2.11
CA SER A 58 -1.45 -4.34 -2.85
C SER A 58 -0.14 -4.43 -2.07
N GLN A 59 -0.17 -4.19 -0.75
CA GLN A 59 1.00 -4.34 0.10
C GLN A 59 1.57 -5.77 0.04
N ARG A 60 0.69 -6.77 0.11
CA ARG A 60 1.08 -8.19 0.03
C ARG A 60 1.64 -8.53 -1.34
N ALA A 61 0.97 -8.12 -2.42
CA ALA A 61 1.46 -8.32 -3.78
C ALA A 61 2.86 -7.72 -3.99
N LEU A 62 3.13 -6.53 -3.45
CA LEU A 62 4.45 -5.91 -3.49
C LEU A 62 5.50 -6.67 -2.65
N ALA A 63 5.10 -7.17 -1.49
CA ALA A 63 5.95 -8.01 -0.64
C ALA A 63 6.28 -9.36 -1.30
N GLU A 64 5.31 -9.98 -1.98
CA GLU A 64 5.45 -11.24 -2.70
C GLU A 64 6.22 -11.10 -4.02
N SER A 65 6.28 -9.88 -4.56
CA SER A 65 7.00 -9.54 -5.78
C SER A 65 8.52 -9.81 -5.69
N GLY A 66 9.10 -9.71 -4.48
CA GLY A 66 10.52 -9.97 -4.24
C GLY A 66 11.49 -8.86 -4.66
N PHE A 67 11.00 -7.77 -5.27
CA PHE A 67 11.84 -6.60 -5.61
C PHE A 67 12.04 -5.63 -4.44
N PHE A 68 11.07 -5.57 -3.52
CA PHE A 68 11.04 -4.61 -2.42
C PHE A 68 11.10 -5.31 -1.07
N ASP A 69 11.59 -4.61 -0.05
CA ASP A 69 11.67 -5.15 1.30
C ASP A 69 10.32 -5.02 2.02
N PRO A 70 9.64 -6.13 2.36
CA PRO A 70 8.27 -6.13 2.86
C PRO A 70 8.11 -5.40 4.20
N THR A 71 9.19 -5.31 4.98
CA THR A 71 9.21 -4.59 6.26
C THR A 71 9.30 -3.07 6.09
N LYS A 72 9.68 -2.63 4.89
CA LYS A 72 9.88 -1.22 4.54
C LYS A 72 8.81 -0.68 3.59
N ILE A 73 7.84 -1.50 3.18
CA ILE A 73 6.70 -1.04 2.37
C ILE A 73 5.75 -0.23 3.27
N GLY A 74 5.72 1.08 3.06
CA GLY A 74 4.79 2.01 3.68
C GLY A 74 3.69 2.43 2.71
N ILE A 75 2.46 2.57 3.22
CA ILE A 75 1.32 3.07 2.46
C ILE A 75 0.78 4.29 3.20
N ASN A 76 0.78 5.43 2.54
CA ASN A 76 0.31 6.69 3.09
C ASN A 76 -0.84 7.26 2.24
N PRO A 77 -2.10 6.99 2.62
CA PRO A 77 -3.25 7.62 1.98
C PRO A 77 -3.39 9.08 2.45
N GLN A 78 -3.33 10.01 1.51
CA GLN A 78 -3.62 11.43 1.70
C GLN A 78 -5.02 11.77 1.18
N PRO A 79 -6.05 11.78 2.05
CA PRO A 79 -7.39 12.21 1.66
C PRO A 79 -7.43 13.73 1.44
N ASP A 80 -8.13 14.13 0.37
CA ASP A 80 -8.47 15.50 0.02
C ASP A 80 -9.98 15.71 0.28
N PRO A 81 -10.36 16.21 1.47
CA PRO A 81 -11.76 16.36 1.85
C PRO A 81 -12.49 17.44 1.04
N ALA A 82 -11.76 18.35 0.38
CA ALA A 82 -12.36 19.40 -0.43
C ALA A 82 -12.89 18.86 -1.76
N LYS A 83 -12.23 17.85 -2.33
CA LYS A 83 -12.63 17.24 -3.61
C LYS A 83 -13.29 15.86 -3.46
N GLY A 84 -13.28 15.28 -2.25
CA GLY A 84 -13.73 13.90 -2.04
C GLY A 84 -12.80 12.88 -2.69
N LEU A 85 -11.53 13.24 -2.82
CA LEU A 85 -10.51 12.45 -3.50
C LEU A 85 -9.49 11.93 -2.50
N VAL A 86 -8.75 10.90 -2.86
CA VAL A 86 -7.62 10.41 -2.07
C VAL A 86 -6.42 10.14 -2.97
N ASN A 87 -5.29 10.69 -2.58
CA ASN A 87 -4.01 10.38 -3.18
C ASN A 87 -3.35 9.28 -2.35
N ILE A 88 -2.79 8.27 -3.00
CA ILE A 88 -2.10 7.18 -2.29
C ILE A 88 -0.62 7.29 -2.59
N GLU A 89 0.20 7.45 -1.56
CA GLU A 89 1.65 7.41 -1.67
C GLU A 89 2.18 6.09 -1.13
N TYR A 90 2.85 5.32 -1.99
CA TYR A 90 3.57 4.10 -1.63
C TYR A 90 5.04 4.43 -1.43
N THR A 91 5.57 4.10 -0.26
CA THR A 91 7.00 4.18 0.01
C THR A 91 7.55 2.77 0.01
N VAL A 92 8.40 2.45 -0.96
CA VAL A 92 9.06 1.16 -1.09
C VAL A 92 10.57 1.34 -0.93
N ILE A 93 11.25 0.31 -0.45
CA ILE A 93 12.71 0.28 -0.38
C ILE A 93 13.16 -1.00 -1.08
N GLU A 94 14.04 -0.83 -2.06
CA GLU A 94 14.61 -1.94 -2.84
C GLU A 94 15.67 -2.66 -2.03
N LYS A 95 15.81 -3.97 -2.29
CA LYS A 95 16.86 -4.80 -1.68
C LYS A 95 18.19 -4.71 -2.44
#